data_AF-A0A183E7T7-F1
#
_entry.id   AF-A0A183E7T7-F1
#
_cell.length_a   1.000
_cell.length_b   1.000
_cell.length_c   1.000
_cell.angle_alpha   90.00
_cell.angle_beta   90.00
_cell.angle_gamma   90.00
#
_symmetry.space_group_name_H-M   'P 1'
#
loop_
_entity.id
_entity.type
_entity.pdbx_description
1 polymer ?
#
loop_
_entity_poly.entity_id
_entity_poly.type
_entity_poly.pdbx_seq_one_letter_code
_entity_poly.pdbx_strand_id
1 'polypeptide(L)'
;MDPIHQKEIDKFLIDLDGTENKSKFGANAILGVSLAACKAGAAHKGLPLYKYIAELAGTKQVILPVPAMNVINGGSHAGNKLAMQIIHESQSSELDDPHRMYRWK
;
A
#
# COMPACT_ATOMS: atom_id res chain seq x y z
N MET A 1 0.03 -9.42 23.21
CA MET A 1 -0.32 -9.92 21.86
C MET A 1 0.96 -10.15 21.10
N ASP A 2 1.02 -11.23 20.33
CA ASP A 2 2.19 -11.59 19.52
C ASP A 2 2.17 -10.80 18.20
N PRO A 3 3.25 -10.09 17.83
CA PRO A 3 3.31 -9.24 16.64
C PRO A 3 3.09 -10.00 15.31
N ILE A 4 3.20 -11.33 15.29
CA ILE A 4 2.92 -12.09 14.06
C ILE A 4 1.41 -12.19 13.74
N HIS A 5 0.54 -11.92 14.72
CA HIS A 5 -0.91 -12.01 14.60
C HIS A 5 -1.55 -10.66 14.22
N GLN A 6 -1.16 -10.10 13.08
CA GLN A 6 -1.58 -8.78 12.61
C GLN A 6 -3.12 -8.56 12.67
N LYS A 7 -3.92 -9.55 12.25
CA LYS A 7 -5.39 -9.46 12.26
C LYS A 7 -5.97 -9.26 13.66
N GLU A 8 -5.40 -9.91 14.67
CA GLU A 8 -5.84 -9.78 16.06
C GLU A 8 -5.46 -8.40 16.61
N ILE A 9 -4.28 -7.90 16.25
CA ILE A 9 -3.82 -6.56 16.62
C ILE A 9 -4.70 -5.48 16.02
N ASP A 10 -4.95 -5.55 14.71
CA ASP A 10 -5.80 -4.56 14.04
C ASP A 10 -7.24 -4.62 14.54
N LYS A 11 -7.78 -5.83 14.79
CA LYS A 11 -9.11 -5.99 15.38
C LYS A 11 -9.17 -5.38 16.78
N PHE A 12 -8.18 -5.64 17.63
CA PHE A 12 -8.10 -5.03 18.95
C PHE A 12 -8.06 -3.51 18.88
N LEU A 13 -7.26 -2.92 17.99
CA LEU A 13 -7.18 -1.46 17.82
C LEU A 13 -8.49 -0.85 17.33
N ILE A 14 -9.17 -1.51 16.39
CA ILE A 14 -10.48 -1.09 15.88
C ILE A 14 -11.54 -1.16 16.99
N ASP A 15 -11.59 -2.27 17.71
CA ASP A 15 -12.56 -2.48 18.79
C ASP A 15 -12.29 -1.53 19.97
N LEU A 16 -11.02 -1.20 20.26
CA LEU A 16 -10.62 -0.26 21.30
C LEU A 16 -11.02 1.19 20.97
N ASP A 17 -10.89 1.58 19.69
CA ASP A 17 -11.40 2.87 19.22
C ASP A 17 -12.94 2.90 19.30
N GLY A 18 -13.60 1.84 18.82
CA GLY A 18 -15.03 1.65 18.94
C GLY A 18 -15.89 2.55 18.04
N THR A 19 -15.27 3.35 17.16
CA THR A 19 -15.99 4.18 16.18
C THR A 19 -15.77 3.68 14.76
N GLU A 20 -16.78 3.87 13.89
CA GLU A 20 -16.73 3.46 12.49
C GLU A 20 -15.54 4.10 11.75
N ASN A 21 -15.35 5.41 11.97
CA ASN A 21 -14.35 6.22 11.26
C ASN A 21 -13.05 6.43 12.04
N LYS A 22 -12.81 5.66 13.11
CA LYS A 22 -11.59 5.77 13.93
C LYS A 22 -11.42 7.19 14.51
N SER A 23 -12.51 7.85 14.87
CA SER A 23 -12.53 9.26 15.27
C SER A 23 -12.13 9.48 16.72
N LYS A 24 -12.15 8.44 17.57
CA LYS A 24 -11.77 8.56 18.98
C LYS A 24 -10.26 8.71 19.15
N PHE A 25 -9.47 7.87 18.48
CA PHE A 25 -8.00 7.96 18.50
C PHE A 25 -7.41 8.58 17.24
N GLY A 26 -8.19 8.65 16.16
CA GLY A 26 -7.72 9.08 14.84
C GLY A 26 -7.11 7.91 14.07
N ALA A 27 -7.45 7.82 12.78
CA ALA A 27 -6.93 6.80 11.88
C ALA A 27 -5.38 6.80 11.82
N ASN A 28 -4.75 7.97 11.93
CA ASN A 28 -3.29 8.12 11.89
C ASN A 28 -2.61 7.43 13.09
N ALA A 29 -3.20 7.52 14.28
CA ALA A 29 -2.64 6.89 15.48
C ALA A 29 -2.74 5.36 15.39
N ILE A 30 -3.93 4.86 15.02
CA ILE A 30 -4.17 3.42 14.83
C ILE A 30 -3.25 2.85 13.74
N LEU A 31 -3.13 3.55 12.60
CA LEU A 31 -2.26 3.13 11.50
C LEU A 31 -0.79 3.09 11.92
N GLY A 32 -0.32 4.06 12.72
CA GLY A 32 1.05 4.07 13.23
C GLY A 32 1.38 2.81 14.04
N VAL A 33 0.49 2.42 14.97
CA VAL A 33 0.66 1.20 15.78
C VAL A 33 0.57 -0.06 14.92
N SER A 34 -0.41 -0.12 14.01
CA SER A 34 -0.60 -1.24 13.08
C SER A 34 0.64 -1.51 12.22
N LEU A 35 1.24 -0.45 11.65
CA LEU A 35 2.46 -0.57 10.84
C LEU A 35 3.70 -0.95 11.67
N ALA A 36 3.81 -0.45 12.91
CA ALA A 36 4.88 -0.83 13.82
C ALA A 36 4.80 -2.31 14.20
N ALA A 37 3.60 -2.81 14.49
CA ALA A 37 3.35 -4.23 14.74
C ALA A 37 3.72 -5.08 13.52
N CYS A 38 3.33 -4.66 12.31
CA CYS A 38 3.67 -5.37 11.07
C CYS A 38 5.19 -5.47 10.86
N LYS A 39 5.93 -4.37 11.09
CA LYS A 39 7.41 -4.38 11.03
C LYS A 39 8.02 -5.30 12.10
N ALA A 40 7.48 -5.29 13.31
CA ALA A 40 7.92 -6.17 14.39
C ALA A 40 7.64 -7.65 14.07
N GLY A 41 6.49 -7.96 13.46
CA GLY A 41 6.13 -9.32 13.02
C GLY A 41 7.07 -9.84 11.93
N ALA A 42 7.44 -8.99 10.97
CA ALA A 42 8.44 -9.32 9.96
C ALA A 42 9.82 -9.61 10.59
N ALA A 43 10.27 -8.75 11.52
CA ALA A 43 11.54 -8.94 12.24
C ALA A 43 11.52 -10.22 13.10
N HIS A 44 10.41 -10.49 13.79
CA HIS A 44 10.22 -11.69 14.60
C HIS A 44 10.32 -12.98 13.76
N LYS A 45 9.75 -12.97 12.55
CA LYS A 45 9.86 -14.10 11.59
C LYS A 45 11.19 -14.15 10.82
N GLY A 46 12.08 -13.17 10.99
CA GLY A 46 13.31 -13.07 10.20
C GLY A 46 13.06 -12.85 8.69
N LEU A 47 11.91 -12.26 8.33
CA LEU A 47 11.52 -12.01 6.95
C LEU A 47 11.72 -10.54 6.58
N PRO A 48 12.12 -10.23 5.33
CA PRO A 48 11.93 -8.90 4.77
C PRO A 48 10.46 -8.48 4.83
N LEU A 49 10.20 -7.19 5.12
CA LEU A 49 8.84 -6.67 5.30
C LEU A 49 7.90 -7.02 4.13
N TYR A 50 8.35 -6.90 2.89
CA TYR A 50 7.53 -7.19 1.71
C TYR A 50 7.11 -8.68 1.64
N LYS A 51 7.97 -9.61 2.09
CA LYS A 51 7.63 -11.04 2.15
C LYS A 51 6.63 -11.31 3.26
N TYR A 52 6.81 -10.68 4.42
CA TYR A 52 5.85 -10.80 5.52
C TYR A 52 4.47 -10.25 5.14
N ILE A 53 4.40 -9.12 4.45
CA ILE A 53 3.15 -8.57 3.91
C ILE A 53 2.53 -9.56 2.90
N ALA A 54 3.32 -10.17 2.02
CA ALA A 54 2.83 -11.18 1.09
C ALA A 54 2.25 -12.41 1.81
N GLU A 55 2.88 -12.89 2.88
CA GLU A 55 2.33 -13.96 3.72
C GLU A 55 0.99 -13.56 4.36
N LEU A 56 0.91 -12.36 4.95
CA LEU A 56 -0.33 -11.85 5.56
C LEU A 56 -1.48 -11.74 4.55
N ALA A 57 -1.16 -11.34 3.31
CA ALA A 57 -2.11 -11.19 2.21
C ALA A 57 -2.45 -12.52 1.48
N GLY A 58 -1.75 -13.61 1.79
CA GLY A 58 -1.89 -14.89 1.06
C GLY A 58 -1.35 -14.82 -0.39
N THR A 59 -0.46 -13.87 -0.68
CA THR A 59 0.14 -13.69 -2.00
C THR A 59 1.32 -14.64 -2.20
N LYS A 60 1.19 -15.57 -3.15
CA LYS A 60 2.22 -16.60 -3.42
C LYS A 60 3.44 -16.07 -4.15
N GLN A 61 3.26 -15.13 -5.07
CA GLN A 61 4.32 -14.59 -5.92
C GLN A 61 4.38 -13.07 -5.75
N VAL A 62 5.53 -12.59 -5.27
CA VAL A 62 5.79 -11.14 -5.19
C VAL A 62 6.30 -10.68 -6.54
N ILE A 63 5.69 -9.62 -7.06
CA ILE A 63 6.11 -8.95 -8.29
C ILE A 63 6.52 -7.52 -7.98
N LEU A 64 7.42 -6.97 -8.80
CA LEU A 64 7.70 -5.53 -8.78
C LEU A 64 6.61 -4.81 -9.57
N PRO A 65 5.96 -3.78 -9.01
CA PRO A 65 4.96 -3.02 -9.74
C PRO A 65 5.61 -2.10 -10.78
N VAL A 66 4.91 -1.84 -11.87
CA VAL A 66 5.26 -0.75 -12.78
C VAL A 66 5.12 0.57 -12.02
N PRO A 67 6.17 1.42 -11.95
CA PRO A 67 6.09 2.67 -11.24
C PRO A 67 5.20 3.67 -11.99
N ALA A 68 4.25 4.29 -11.28
CA ALA A 68 3.52 5.45 -11.76
C ALA A 68 4.22 6.72 -11.24
N MET A 69 5.07 7.32 -12.07
CA MET A 69 5.91 8.45 -11.69
C MET A 69 5.14 9.75 -11.88
N ASN A 70 5.01 10.56 -10.83
CA ASN A 70 4.37 11.87 -10.92
C ASN A 70 5.32 12.85 -11.63
N VAL A 71 4.91 13.29 -12.82
CA VAL A 71 5.71 14.18 -13.67
C VAL A 71 5.15 15.59 -13.72
N ILE A 72 3.84 15.79 -13.51
CA ILE A 72 3.21 17.11 -13.51
C ILE A 72 2.13 17.17 -12.42
N ASN A 73 2.20 18.22 -11.59
CA ASN A 73 1.18 18.57 -10.62
C ASN A 73 0.24 19.67 -11.16
N GLY A 74 -1.04 19.59 -10.78
CA GLY A 74 -2.06 20.61 -11.00
C GLY A 74 -3.10 20.61 -9.88
N GLY A 75 -4.23 21.26 -10.10
CA GLY A 75 -5.32 21.35 -9.12
C GLY A 75 -4.84 21.86 -7.76
N SER A 76 -5.29 21.24 -6.67
CA SER A 76 -4.86 21.64 -5.32
C SER A 76 -3.38 21.34 -5.01
N HIS A 77 -2.68 20.58 -5.86
CA HIS A 77 -1.26 20.27 -5.70
C HIS A 77 -0.34 21.30 -6.39
N ALA A 78 -0.88 22.22 -7.20
CA ALA A 78 -0.12 23.31 -7.78
C ALA A 78 -1.00 24.53 -8.10
N GLY A 79 -0.53 25.75 -7.80
CA GLY A 79 -1.25 27.01 -8.09
C GLY A 79 -1.28 27.43 -9.57
N ASN A 80 -1.38 26.47 -10.49
CA ASN A 80 -1.43 26.71 -11.93
C ASN A 80 -2.86 26.53 -12.46
N LYS A 81 -3.05 26.75 -13.77
CA LYS A 81 -4.38 26.65 -14.42
C LYS A 81 -4.78 25.21 -14.78
N LEU A 82 -3.92 24.23 -14.52
CA LEU A 82 -4.21 22.84 -14.88
C LEU A 82 -5.19 22.26 -13.85
N ALA A 83 -6.40 21.91 -14.28
CA ALA A 83 -7.42 21.36 -13.38
C ALA A 83 -7.09 19.92 -12.93
N MET A 84 -6.41 19.14 -13.77
CA MET A 84 -5.96 17.79 -13.42
C MET A 84 -4.92 17.83 -12.30
N GLN A 85 -5.15 17.03 -11.24
CA GLN A 85 -4.38 17.11 -10.01
C GLN A 85 -2.98 16.50 -10.12
N ILE A 86 -2.85 15.36 -10.80
CA ILE A 86 -1.58 14.65 -11.00
C ILE A 86 -1.58 14.00 -12.39
N ILE A 87 -0.50 14.16 -13.14
CA ILE A 87 -0.23 13.42 -14.37
C ILE A 87 0.93 12.47 -14.07
N HIS A 88 0.69 11.18 -14.31
CA HIS A 88 1.69 10.14 -14.14
C HIS A 88 2.23 9.66 -15.48
N GLU A 89 3.53 9.35 -15.51
CA GLU A 89 4.17 8.57 -16.57
C GLU A 89 4.51 7.19 -16.03
N SER A 90 4.26 6.15 -16.83
CA SER A 90 4.60 4.76 -16.50
C SER A 90 5.21 4.08 -17.71
N GLN A 91 6.36 3.44 -17.52
CA GLN A 91 7.02 2.65 -18.55
C GLN A 91 6.68 1.18 -18.33
N SER A 92 5.81 0.61 -19.18
CA SER A 92 5.50 -0.82 -19.18
C SER A 92 6.35 -1.52 -20.25
N SER A 93 7.01 -2.61 -19.89
CA SER A 93 7.72 -3.43 -20.88
C SER A 93 6.71 -4.24 -21.72
N GLU A 94 7.02 -4.49 -22.99
CA GLU A 94 6.17 -5.33 -23.87
C GLU A 94 6.04 -6.78 -23.37
N LEU A 95 6.93 -7.22 -22.48
CA LEU A 95 6.97 -8.57 -21.94
C LEU A 95 5.92 -8.83 -20.84
N ASP A 96 5.27 -7.78 -20.33
CA ASP A 96 4.32 -7.87 -19.22
C ASP A 96 2.84 -8.04 -19.67
N ASP A 97 2.55 -8.06 -20.98
CA ASP A 97 1.19 -8.19 -21.52
C ASP A 97 1.00 -9.53 -22.30
N PRO A 98 0.44 -10.58 -21.66
CA PRO A 98 0.16 -11.85 -22.33
C PRO A 98 -1.00 -11.79 -23.35
N HIS A 99 -1.68 -10.64 -23.50
CA HIS A 99 -2.86 -10.49 -24.36
C HIS A 99 -2.66 -9.55 -25.56
N ARG A 100 -1.47 -8.95 -25.75
CA ARG A 100 -1.18 -8.07 -26.91
C ARG A 100 -0.38 -8.76 -28.01
N MET A 101 -0.98 -9.78 -28.63
CA MET A 101 -0.68 -10.06 -30.05
C MET A 101 -1.57 -9.12 -30.88
N TYR A 102 -0.99 -8.35 -31.80
CA TYR A 102 -1.63 -7.40 -32.74
C TYR A 102 -1.82 -5.94 -32.28
N ARG A 103 -0.78 -5.09 -32.47
CA ARG A 103 -0.96 -3.77 -33.12
C ARG A 103 0.36 -3.11 -33.58
N TRP A 104 0.55 -3.21 -34.91
CA TRP A 104 1.25 -2.39 -35.92
C TRP A 104 2.67 -1.82 -35.73
N LYS A 105 3.46 -2.15 -36.77
CA LYS A 105 4.62 -1.48 -37.35
C LYS A 105 4.54 0.04 -37.36
#